data_AF-A0A7G7MHS8-F1
#
_entry.id   AF-A0A7G7MHS8-F1
#
_cell.length_a   1.000
_cell.length_b   1.000
_cell.length_c   1.000
_cell.angle_alpha   90.00
_cell.angle_beta   90.00
_cell.angle_gamma   90.00
#
_symmetry.space_group_name_H-M   'P 1'
#
loop_
_entity.id
_entity.type
_entity.pdbx_description
1 polymer ?
#
loop_
_entity_poly.entity_id
_entity_poly.type
_entity_poly.pdbx_seq_one_letter_code
_entity_poly.pdbx_strand_id
1 'polypeptide(L)'
;MTASLPRPARVAAAVGAAALLVLLGTACQRPVDAPSGSAAPAASAQEAGDDATPLDACALLPADQVEDLIGPNDGGVATSAPGSNGGGCVWTNEENYYSVSIDCGQTGTAVDGELPPWEPALGPEVPLPDGMREFGSNSGSVQFVADTRDCLTQVVRSASGGDLDAAVVLARQIRDEL
;
A
#
# COMPACT_ATOMS: atom_id res chain seq x y z
N MET A 1 -13.10 -46.93 46.99
CA MET A 1 -13.88 -45.67 47.05
C MET A 1 -14.05 -45.17 45.62
N THR A 2 -15.30 -45.13 45.18
CA THR A 2 -15.93 -44.43 44.04
C THR A 2 -15.42 -42.98 43.89
N ALA A 3 -15.45 -42.28 42.75
CA ALA A 3 -16.38 -42.29 41.61
C ALA A 3 -15.77 -41.64 40.35
N SER A 4 -16.25 -42.11 39.19
CA SER A 4 -16.29 -41.39 37.89
C SER A 4 -17.47 -40.41 37.89
N LEU A 5 -17.41 -39.29 37.13
CA LEU A 5 -18.56 -38.51 36.58
C LEU A 5 -18.06 -37.26 35.77
N PRO A 6 -18.89 -36.61 34.90
CA PRO A 6 -18.78 -36.70 33.44
C PRO A 6 -18.69 -35.34 32.70
N ARG A 7 -18.52 -35.39 31.36
CA ARG A 7 -18.81 -34.28 30.42
C ARG A 7 -20.28 -34.28 29.99
N PRO A 8 -20.91 -33.10 29.88
CA PRO A 8 -21.76 -32.78 28.71
C PRO A 8 -21.69 -31.26 28.36
N ALA A 9 -22.13 -30.71 27.24
CA ALA A 9 -22.55 -31.17 25.91
C ALA A 9 -22.51 -29.89 25.03
N ARG A 10 -22.11 -30.00 23.76
CA ARG A 10 -22.22 -28.89 22.80
C ARG A 10 -23.63 -28.89 22.21
N VAL A 11 -24.39 -27.81 22.43
CA VAL A 11 -25.71 -27.60 21.85
C VAL A 11 -25.56 -27.03 20.44
N ALA A 12 -26.19 -27.68 19.47
CA ALA A 12 -26.35 -27.23 18.10
C ALA A 12 -27.80 -26.74 17.89
N ALA A 13 -27.99 -25.63 17.17
CA ALA A 13 -29.25 -25.23 16.54
C ALA A 13 -28.90 -24.20 15.43
N ALA A 14 -28.99 -24.54 14.14
CA ALA A 14 -30.20 -24.55 13.29
C ALA A 14 -30.71 -23.13 12.98
N VAL A 15 -30.37 -22.60 11.80
CA VAL A 15 -30.98 -21.38 11.24
C VAL A 15 -31.79 -21.79 10.02
N GLY A 16 -33.12 -21.67 10.16
CA GLY A 16 -34.10 -21.94 9.11
C GLY A 16 -34.39 -20.72 8.24
N ALA A 17 -34.78 -21.00 6.99
CA ALA A 17 -35.25 -20.03 6.02
C ALA A 17 -36.77 -19.82 6.11
N ALA A 18 -37.26 -18.58 5.97
CA ALA A 18 -38.58 -18.27 5.41
C ALA A 18 -38.71 -16.76 5.07
N ALA A 19 -39.26 -16.50 3.88
CA ALA A 19 -39.54 -15.20 3.28
C ALA A 19 -40.80 -14.50 3.85
N LEU A 20 -40.97 -13.18 3.62
CA LEU A 20 -42.24 -12.57 3.12
C LEU A 20 -42.15 -11.04 2.87
N LEU A 21 -42.40 -10.65 1.62
CA LEU A 21 -43.26 -9.56 1.07
C LEU A 21 -43.44 -8.16 1.72
N VAL A 22 -42.94 -7.14 0.97
CA VAL A 22 -43.50 -5.84 0.49
C VAL A 22 -44.53 -5.06 1.35
N LEU A 23 -44.21 -3.77 1.62
CA LEU A 23 -45.18 -2.67 1.76
C LEU A 23 -44.62 -1.36 1.15
N LEU A 24 -45.43 -0.73 0.28
CA LEU A 24 -45.22 0.62 -0.29
C LEU A 24 -45.79 1.71 0.66
N GLY A 25 -45.19 2.90 0.68
CA GLY A 25 -45.92 4.15 0.96
C GLY A 25 -45.22 5.26 1.76
N THR A 26 -44.89 6.35 1.05
CA THR A 26 -45.03 7.78 1.41
C THR A 26 -44.33 8.42 2.63
N ALA A 27 -43.32 9.22 2.31
CA ALA A 27 -42.88 10.53 2.84
C ALA A 27 -43.48 11.10 4.15
N CYS A 28 -42.58 11.36 5.12
CA CYS A 28 -42.57 12.56 5.99
C CYS A 28 -41.13 12.81 6.51
N GLN A 29 -40.63 14.04 6.32
CA GLN A 29 -39.36 14.60 6.84
C GLN A 29 -39.53 14.94 8.34
N ARG A 30 -38.57 14.92 9.28
CA ARG A 30 -37.23 15.56 9.44
C ARG A 30 -36.57 14.99 10.75
N PRO A 31 -35.51 15.60 11.31
CA PRO A 31 -34.09 15.47 10.99
C PRO A 31 -33.35 14.70 12.10
N VAL A 32 -32.32 13.95 11.76
CA VAL A 32 -31.33 13.49 12.74
C VAL A 32 -29.97 14.00 12.31
N ASP A 33 -29.46 14.96 13.08
CA ASP A 33 -28.06 15.36 13.08
C ASP A 33 -27.19 14.13 13.30
N ALA A 34 -26.56 13.64 12.23
CA ALA A 34 -25.44 12.73 12.32
C ALA A 34 -24.16 13.56 12.14
N PRO A 35 -23.16 13.41 13.02
CA PRO A 35 -21.94 14.18 12.94
C PRO A 35 -21.28 13.97 11.57
N SER A 36 -21.01 15.09 10.92
CA SER A 36 -20.23 15.16 9.68
C SER A 36 -18.81 14.67 9.96
N GLY A 37 -18.62 13.36 9.92
CA GLY A 37 -17.33 12.75 9.62
C GLY A 37 -17.15 12.90 8.12
N SER A 38 -16.46 13.96 7.71
CA SER A 38 -15.99 14.14 6.35
C SER A 38 -15.19 12.89 5.97
N ALA A 39 -15.79 11.99 5.19
CA ALA A 39 -15.02 11.20 4.25
C ALA A 39 -14.37 12.25 3.34
N ALA A 40 -13.06 12.45 3.52
CA ALA A 40 -12.29 13.24 2.58
C ALA A 40 -12.59 12.67 1.18
N PRO A 41 -12.95 13.49 0.20
CA PRO A 41 -13.02 13.00 -1.17
C PRO A 41 -11.65 12.41 -1.49
N ALA A 42 -11.63 11.19 -2.02
CA ALA A 42 -10.47 10.67 -2.72
C ALA A 42 -10.02 11.77 -3.68
N ALA A 43 -8.76 12.19 -3.58
CA ALA A 43 -8.16 13.11 -4.53
C ALA A 43 -8.51 12.59 -5.93
N SER A 44 -9.12 13.47 -6.73
CA SER A 44 -9.60 13.18 -8.07
C SER A 44 -8.55 12.36 -8.80
N ALA A 45 -8.87 11.10 -9.12
CA ALA A 45 -8.11 10.37 -10.12
C ALA A 45 -8.26 11.17 -11.40
N GLN A 46 -7.23 11.96 -11.72
CA GLN A 46 -7.15 12.59 -13.02
C GLN A 46 -7.01 11.43 -14.00
N GLU A 47 -7.98 11.28 -14.90
CA GLU A 47 -7.91 10.21 -15.90
C GLU A 47 -6.60 10.36 -16.65
N ALA A 48 -5.68 9.42 -16.41
CA ALA A 48 -4.51 9.25 -17.24
C ALA A 48 -5.02 9.12 -18.68
N GLY A 49 -4.55 9.99 -19.57
CA GLY A 49 -4.95 9.92 -20.98
C GLY A 49 -4.74 8.51 -21.52
N ASP A 50 -5.58 8.10 -22.47
CA ASP A 50 -5.68 6.75 -23.08
C ASP A 50 -4.35 6.15 -23.62
N ASP A 51 -3.25 6.92 -23.61
CA ASP A 51 -1.91 6.54 -24.09
C ASP A 51 -0.92 6.16 -22.95
N ALA A 52 -1.39 6.04 -21.71
CA ALA A 52 -0.51 5.85 -20.55
C ALA A 52 0.08 4.42 -20.51
N THR A 53 1.40 4.30 -20.66
CA THR A 53 2.11 3.00 -20.73
C THR A 53 1.99 2.24 -19.40
N PRO A 54 1.64 0.93 -19.41
CA PRO A 54 1.63 0.11 -18.20
C PRO A 54 2.99 0.05 -17.51
N LEU A 55 3.00 0.04 -16.18
CA LEU A 55 4.24 -0.10 -15.40
C LEU A 55 4.36 -1.50 -14.80
N ASP A 56 5.41 -2.23 -15.20
CA ASP A 56 5.81 -3.47 -14.54
C ASP A 56 6.85 -3.17 -13.45
N ALA A 57 6.38 -2.90 -12.23
CA ALA A 57 7.24 -2.57 -11.11
C ALA A 57 8.19 -3.72 -10.69
N CYS A 58 7.81 -4.97 -10.94
CA CYS A 58 8.66 -6.12 -10.60
C CYS A 58 9.85 -6.27 -11.57
N ALA A 59 9.76 -5.65 -12.76
CA ALA A 59 10.86 -5.65 -13.72
C ALA A 59 11.87 -4.50 -13.51
N LEU A 60 11.56 -3.53 -12.63
CA LEU A 60 12.44 -2.37 -12.39
C LEU A 60 13.73 -2.74 -11.65
N LEU A 61 13.72 -3.85 -10.90
CA LEU A 61 14.87 -4.32 -10.16
C LEU A 61 15.35 -5.66 -10.72
N PRO A 62 16.65 -5.78 -11.04
CA PRO A 62 17.26 -7.07 -11.31
C PRO A 62 17.09 -8.05 -10.14
N ALA A 63 16.81 -9.32 -10.43
CA ALA A 63 16.56 -10.32 -9.40
C ALA A 63 17.77 -10.55 -8.47
N ASP A 64 18.99 -10.52 -9.03
CA ASP A 64 20.24 -10.64 -8.29
C ASP A 64 20.44 -9.47 -7.32
N GLN A 65 20.07 -8.25 -7.71
CA GLN A 65 20.10 -7.10 -6.82
C GLN A 65 19.17 -7.27 -5.61
N VAL A 66 17.95 -7.75 -5.83
CA VAL A 66 17.00 -7.97 -4.72
C VAL A 66 17.52 -9.08 -3.80
N GLU A 67 18.05 -10.16 -4.38
CA GLU A 67 18.66 -11.25 -3.62
C GLU A 67 19.86 -10.76 -2.78
N ASP A 68 20.68 -9.84 -3.30
CA ASP A 68 21.78 -9.22 -2.53
C ASP A 68 21.27 -8.36 -1.35
N LEU A 69 20.10 -7.74 -1.48
CA LEU A 69 19.54 -6.87 -0.45
C LEU A 69 18.88 -7.65 0.70
N ILE A 70 18.06 -8.65 0.38
CA ILE A 70 17.20 -9.35 1.35
C ILE A 70 17.42 -10.86 1.42
N GLY A 71 18.34 -11.40 0.61
CA GLY A 71 18.56 -12.85 0.48
C GLY A 71 17.53 -13.54 -0.42
N PRO A 72 17.46 -14.88 -0.36
CA PRO A 72 16.47 -15.66 -1.11
C PRO A 72 15.05 -15.12 -0.87
N ASN A 73 14.32 -14.89 -1.95
CA ASN A 73 13.02 -14.24 -1.90
C ASN A 73 12.02 -14.90 -2.86
N ASP A 74 10.76 -14.51 -2.74
CA ASP A 74 9.62 -14.99 -3.55
C ASP A 74 9.67 -14.60 -5.04
N GLY A 75 10.68 -13.86 -5.48
CA GLY A 75 10.82 -13.39 -6.85
C GLY A 75 9.96 -12.16 -7.19
N GLY A 76 9.28 -11.60 -6.19
CA GLY A 76 8.47 -10.40 -6.35
C GLY A 76 7.01 -10.70 -6.69
N VAL A 77 6.11 -10.04 -5.98
CA VAL A 77 4.68 -10.12 -6.17
C VAL A 77 4.13 -8.74 -6.52
N ALA A 78 3.52 -8.63 -7.70
CA ALA A 78 2.85 -7.41 -8.13
C ALA A 78 1.68 -7.07 -7.18
N THR A 79 1.60 -5.82 -6.75
CA THR A 79 0.53 -5.31 -5.88
C THR A 79 -0.54 -4.54 -6.65
N SER A 80 -0.32 -4.29 -7.93
CA SER A 80 -1.23 -3.59 -8.84
C SER A 80 -1.88 -4.53 -9.84
N ALA A 81 -3.03 -4.15 -10.39
CA ALA A 81 -3.71 -4.94 -11.41
C ALA A 81 -2.87 -4.99 -12.72
N PRO A 82 -2.85 -6.13 -13.44
CA PRO A 82 -2.13 -6.22 -14.71
C PRO A 82 -2.56 -5.15 -15.71
N GLY A 83 -1.59 -4.53 -16.39
CA GLY A 83 -1.85 -3.48 -17.37
C GLY A 83 -2.16 -2.10 -16.77
N SER A 84 -2.10 -1.95 -15.44
CA SER A 84 -2.26 -0.65 -14.79
C SER A 84 -1.14 0.30 -15.22
N ASN A 85 -1.50 1.57 -15.41
CA ASN A 85 -0.51 2.59 -15.72
C ASN A 85 0.39 2.89 -14.51
N GLY A 86 -0.09 2.78 -13.27
CA GLY A 86 0.74 2.71 -12.06
C GLY A 86 1.09 1.26 -11.72
N GLY A 87 2.05 1.05 -10.84
CA GLY A 87 2.53 -0.29 -10.53
C GLY A 87 3.23 -0.37 -9.19
N GLY A 88 3.14 -1.53 -8.56
CA GLY A 88 3.88 -1.84 -7.35
C GLY A 88 4.30 -3.30 -7.31
N CYS A 89 5.38 -3.56 -6.59
CA CYS A 89 5.93 -4.89 -6.40
C CYS A 89 6.50 -5.02 -4.99
N VAL A 90 6.36 -6.20 -4.41
CA VAL A 90 6.95 -6.54 -3.10
C VAL A 90 7.71 -7.84 -3.26
N TRP A 91 8.98 -7.82 -2.87
CA TRP A 91 9.80 -9.01 -2.70
C TRP A 91 9.92 -9.32 -1.23
N THR A 92 9.71 -10.57 -0.86
CA THR A 92 9.78 -11.02 0.54
C THR A 92 10.72 -12.21 0.68
N ASN A 93 11.63 -12.14 1.63
CA ASN A 93 12.32 -13.30 2.15
C ASN A 93 11.44 -13.97 3.21
N GLU A 94 10.88 -15.13 2.90
CA GLU A 94 9.94 -15.84 3.79
C GLU A 94 10.58 -16.37 5.08
N GLU A 95 11.91 -16.47 5.16
CA GLU A 95 12.62 -16.99 6.33
C GLU A 95 12.80 -15.95 7.43
N ASN A 96 13.05 -14.70 7.05
CA ASN A 96 13.37 -13.61 7.98
C ASN A 96 12.45 -12.39 7.87
N TYR A 97 11.50 -12.41 6.93
CA TYR A 97 10.55 -11.34 6.63
C TYR A 97 11.20 -10.02 6.19
N TYR A 98 12.44 -10.08 5.68
CA TYR A 98 13.03 -8.94 5.02
C TYR A 98 12.31 -8.70 3.69
N SER A 99 12.14 -7.44 3.35
CA SER A 99 11.39 -7.07 2.16
C SER A 99 11.96 -5.86 1.46
N VAL A 100 11.70 -5.83 0.16
CA VAL A 100 11.84 -4.64 -0.68
C VAL A 100 10.47 -4.38 -1.28
N SER A 101 10.03 -3.12 -1.29
CA SER A 101 8.81 -2.73 -2.00
C SER A 101 9.02 -1.50 -2.86
N ILE A 102 8.26 -1.45 -3.94
CA ILE A 102 8.11 -0.31 -4.83
C ILE A 102 6.62 -0.08 -5.00
N ASP A 103 6.20 1.16 -4.90
CA ASP A 103 4.87 1.60 -5.27
C ASP A 103 5.02 2.91 -6.05
N CYS A 104 4.60 2.91 -7.32
CA CYS A 104 4.64 4.07 -8.17
C CYS A 104 3.23 4.37 -8.66
N GLY A 105 2.82 5.62 -8.43
CA GLY A 105 1.57 6.15 -8.95
C GLY A 105 1.51 6.13 -10.48
N GLN A 106 0.33 6.45 -11.00
CA GLN A 106 0.11 6.63 -12.43
C GLN A 106 0.96 7.79 -12.99
N THR A 107 1.18 7.80 -14.30
CA THR A 107 1.77 8.92 -15.03
C THR A 107 0.98 10.20 -14.70
N GLY A 108 1.70 11.24 -14.29
CA GLY A 108 1.11 12.53 -13.91
C GLY A 108 0.73 12.66 -12.42
N THR A 109 0.98 11.67 -11.57
CA THR A 109 0.77 11.83 -10.12
C THR A 109 1.77 12.79 -9.47
N ALA A 110 2.97 12.94 -10.02
CA ALA A 110 3.90 14.02 -9.67
C ALA A 110 3.63 15.24 -10.56
N VAL A 111 2.66 16.06 -10.15
CA VAL A 111 2.27 17.28 -10.88
C VAL A 111 3.47 18.22 -10.96
N ASP A 112 3.74 18.74 -12.15
CA ASP A 112 4.89 19.60 -12.46
C ASP A 112 6.26 18.99 -12.11
N GLY A 113 6.34 17.65 -11.99
CA GLY A 113 7.56 16.94 -11.60
C GLY A 113 7.92 17.09 -10.13
N GLU A 114 6.95 17.47 -9.28
CA GLU A 114 7.14 17.67 -7.85
C GLU A 114 6.40 16.61 -7.03
N LEU A 115 6.95 16.29 -5.85
CA LEU A 115 6.24 15.48 -4.86
C LEU A 115 4.98 16.21 -4.38
N PRO A 116 3.90 15.48 -4.04
CA PRO A 116 2.73 16.11 -3.45
C PRO A 116 3.11 16.83 -2.14
N PRO A 117 2.39 17.90 -1.76
CA PRO A 117 2.62 18.61 -0.51
C PRO A 117 2.68 17.64 0.68
N TRP A 118 3.62 17.87 1.60
CA TRP A 118 3.76 17.02 2.77
C TRP A 118 2.55 17.13 3.70
N GLU A 119 2.03 15.99 4.14
CA GLU A 119 0.89 15.91 5.05
C GLU A 119 1.34 16.11 6.50
N PRO A 120 0.98 17.23 7.18
CA PRO A 120 1.49 17.52 8.52
C PRO A 120 1.10 16.49 9.59
N ALA A 121 0.05 15.71 9.34
CA ALA A 121 -0.39 14.63 10.21
C ALA A 121 0.62 13.45 10.28
N LEU A 122 1.53 13.35 9.31
CA LEU A 122 2.60 12.33 9.27
C LEU A 122 3.83 12.73 10.09
N GLY A 123 3.82 13.91 10.72
CA GLY A 123 4.95 14.46 11.46
C GLY A 123 5.75 15.49 10.65
N PRO A 124 6.97 15.85 11.08
CA PRO A 124 7.82 16.75 10.31
C PRO A 124 8.31 16.07 9.02
N GLU A 125 8.33 16.82 7.91
CA GLU A 125 8.98 16.38 6.69
C GLU A 125 10.50 16.25 6.94
N VAL A 126 11.09 15.18 6.41
CA VAL A 126 12.53 14.94 6.45
C VAL A 126 13.05 14.93 5.01
N PRO A 127 13.58 16.07 4.52
CA PRO A 127 14.11 16.18 3.17
C PRO A 127 15.38 15.33 3.00
N LEU A 128 15.51 14.75 1.81
CA LEU A 128 16.69 14.00 1.36
C LEU A 128 17.28 14.67 0.11
N PRO A 129 18.49 14.28 -0.32
CA PRO A 129 19.04 14.75 -1.59
C PRO A 129 18.12 14.47 -2.78
N ASP A 130 18.39 15.16 -3.90
CA ASP A 130 17.74 14.92 -5.19
C ASP A 130 16.22 15.12 -5.22
N GLY A 131 15.69 15.92 -4.29
CA GLY A 131 14.25 16.22 -4.18
C GLY A 131 13.43 15.09 -3.54
N MET A 132 14.10 14.10 -2.94
CA MET A 132 13.46 12.99 -2.24
C MET A 132 13.11 13.39 -0.79
N ARG A 133 12.29 12.57 -0.14
CA ARG A 133 12.04 12.68 1.31
C ARG A 133 11.86 11.32 1.96
N GLU A 134 12.23 11.21 3.23
CA GLU A 134 11.96 10.02 4.01
C GLU A 134 10.45 9.93 4.29
N PHE A 135 9.88 8.72 4.16
CA PHE A 135 8.46 8.48 4.40
C PHE A 135 8.27 7.59 5.62
N GLY A 136 7.80 8.17 6.73
CA GLY A 136 7.75 7.51 8.03
C GLY A 136 9.14 7.52 8.68
N SER A 137 9.24 8.13 9.86
CA SER A 137 10.53 8.30 10.53
C SER A 137 11.20 6.96 10.86
N ASN A 138 12.46 6.82 10.45
CA ASN A 138 13.29 5.62 10.63
C ASN A 138 12.70 4.35 9.99
N SER A 139 11.90 4.48 8.92
CA SER A 139 11.16 3.37 8.30
C SER A 139 11.93 2.59 7.24
N GLY A 140 13.05 3.15 6.75
CA GLY A 140 13.70 2.64 5.54
C GLY A 140 12.89 2.92 4.27
N SER A 141 12.01 3.92 4.26
CA SER A 141 11.21 4.29 3.08
C SER A 141 11.55 5.67 2.54
N VAL A 142 11.56 5.80 1.21
CA VAL A 142 11.86 7.03 0.49
C VAL A 142 10.76 7.31 -0.51
N GLN A 143 10.20 8.51 -0.44
CA GLN A 143 9.30 9.04 -1.47
C GLN A 143 10.08 9.93 -2.44
N PHE A 144 9.84 9.78 -3.74
CA PHE A 144 10.59 10.43 -4.80
C PHE A 144 9.76 10.54 -6.09
N VAL A 145 10.15 11.48 -6.96
CA VAL A 145 9.60 11.57 -8.32
C VAL A 145 10.46 10.77 -9.29
N ALA A 146 9.83 9.94 -10.12
CA ALA A 146 10.44 9.27 -11.26
C ALA A 146 9.59 9.50 -12.52
N ASP A 147 10.19 10.03 -13.58
CA ASP A 147 9.48 10.64 -14.71
C ASP A 147 8.39 11.63 -14.20
N THR A 148 7.11 11.28 -14.32
CA THR A 148 5.94 12.06 -13.89
C THR A 148 5.16 11.37 -12.77
N ARG A 149 5.79 10.41 -12.09
CA ARG A 149 5.17 9.55 -11.07
C ARG A 149 5.69 9.91 -9.69
N ASP A 150 4.77 10.03 -8.74
CA ASP A 150 5.05 9.94 -7.31
C ASP A 150 5.29 8.46 -6.96
N CYS A 151 6.51 8.14 -6.52
CA CYS A 151 6.94 6.80 -6.18
C CYS A 151 7.39 6.73 -4.71
N LEU A 152 7.18 5.56 -4.12
CA LEU A 152 7.66 5.19 -2.81
C LEU A 152 8.44 3.88 -2.93
N THR A 153 9.61 3.82 -2.31
CA THR A 153 10.30 2.55 -2.08
C THR A 153 10.53 2.33 -0.60
N GLN A 154 10.57 1.07 -0.17
CA GLN A 154 10.93 0.68 1.18
C GLN A 154 11.87 -0.52 1.15
N VAL A 155 12.86 -0.49 2.04
CA VAL A 155 13.71 -1.63 2.37
C VAL A 155 13.52 -1.95 3.85
N VAL A 156 13.29 -3.22 4.17
CA VAL A 156 13.17 -3.72 5.54
C VAL A 156 14.12 -4.89 5.72
N ARG A 157 15.18 -4.69 6.51
CA ARG A 157 16.14 -5.72 6.92
C ARG A 157 16.25 -5.84 8.44
N SER A 158 15.47 -5.04 9.17
CA SER A 158 15.32 -5.19 10.62
C SER A 158 14.00 -4.58 11.11
N ALA A 159 13.46 -5.13 12.19
CA ALA A 159 12.29 -4.55 12.86
C ALA A 159 12.59 -3.19 13.52
N SER A 160 13.87 -2.84 13.69
CA SER A 160 14.31 -1.56 14.26
C SER A 160 14.48 -0.44 13.22
N GLY A 161 14.22 -0.72 11.93
CA GLY A 161 14.48 0.22 10.84
C GLY A 161 15.97 0.34 10.50
N GLY A 162 16.38 1.51 10.02
CA GLY A 162 17.77 1.82 9.68
C GLY A 162 18.18 1.52 8.24
N ASP A 163 17.22 1.24 7.35
CA ASP A 163 17.47 0.86 5.96
C ASP A 163 17.36 2.04 4.97
N LEU A 164 17.33 3.27 5.49
CA LEU A 164 17.13 4.49 4.70
C LEU A 164 18.18 4.67 3.59
N ASP A 165 19.46 4.41 3.90
CA ASP A 165 20.53 4.54 2.90
C ASP A 165 20.33 3.58 1.71
N ALA A 166 19.88 2.35 1.98
CA ALA A 166 19.57 1.37 0.94
C ALA A 166 18.37 1.82 0.10
N ALA A 167 17.32 2.34 0.74
CA ALA A 167 16.15 2.87 0.06
C ALA A 167 16.46 4.10 -0.80
N VAL A 168 17.37 4.98 -0.37
CA VAL A 168 17.82 6.12 -1.20
C VAL A 168 18.58 5.65 -2.44
N VAL A 169 19.45 4.65 -2.31
CA VAL A 169 20.15 4.07 -3.47
C VAL A 169 19.14 3.46 -4.44
N LEU A 170 18.16 2.73 -3.92
CA LEU A 170 17.13 2.09 -4.72
C LEU A 170 16.24 3.12 -5.44
N ALA A 171 15.83 4.19 -4.75
CA ALA A 171 15.05 5.29 -5.33
C ALA A 171 15.78 5.95 -6.51
N ARG A 172 17.10 6.15 -6.41
CA ARG A 172 17.89 6.71 -7.53
C ARG A 172 17.90 5.80 -8.74
N GLN A 173 18.10 4.50 -8.53
CA GLN A 173 18.07 3.56 -9.64
C GLN A 173 16.70 3.49 -10.30
N ILE A 174 15.62 3.42 -9.53
CA ILE A 174 14.25 3.38 -10.09
C ILE A 174 13.97 4.63 -10.92
N ARG A 175 14.49 5.80 -10.51
CA ARG A 175 14.39 7.03 -11.30
C ARG A 175 15.14 6.98 -12.62
N ASP A 176 16.26 6.26 -12.68
CA ASP A 176 17.07 6.16 -13.89
C ASP A 176 16.49 5.15 -14.89
N GLU A 177 15.67 4.19 -14.42
CA GLU A 177 14.98 3.18 -15.23
C GLU A 177 13.63 3.65 -15.81
N LEU A 178 13.08 4.75 -15.30
CA LEU A 178 11.78 5.33 -15.70
C LEU A 178 11.95 6.62 -16.51
#